data_AF-A0A3M6BH28-F1
#
_entry.id   AF-A0A3M6BH28-F1
#
_cell.length_a   1.000
_cell.length_b   1.000
_cell.length_c   1.000
_cell.angle_alpha   90.00
_cell.angle_beta   90.00
_cell.angle_gamma   90.00
#
_symmetry.space_group_name_H-M   'P 1'
#
loop_
_entity.id
_entity.type
_entity.pdbx_description
1 polymer ?
#
loop_
_entity_poly.entity_id
_entity_poly.type
_entity_poly.pdbx_seq_one_letter_code
_entity_poly.pdbx_strand_id
1 'polypeptide(L)'
;MASWSCTEAALPANSLPGPPTATSCWPAPPVPVKAMNRSNRLLRRPGMSALEVFASPTVEPPRRLLVRVAQRGSLLVFLAILLGFAISAPNFLSVGNISNVFAQSAMLGILALGLTCVVIGGGSNVVSGGLDLSLAANLGLCAAVYSSLNNAGFEAWQAIALTLGCGLVVGAFNGLAVVLLRLPPLLATLASMNLIAGLELVLTQNTVLATDSALLDSLASGVWLGVPALASVLLSVAAGLWLLIQHSAFGLRLYA
;
A
#
# COMPACT_ATOMS: atom_id res chain seq x y z
N MET A 1 -28.99 -36.01 8.42
CA MET A 1 -28.10 -37.10 7.97
C MET A 1 -28.67 -37.65 6.68
N ALA A 2 -28.08 -37.32 5.54
CA ALA A 2 -28.47 -37.87 4.25
C ALA A 2 -27.19 -38.33 3.54
N SER A 3 -27.03 -39.64 3.48
CA SER A 3 -25.97 -40.36 2.78
C SER A 3 -26.13 -40.19 1.27
N TRP A 4 -25.05 -39.83 0.58
CA TRP A 4 -25.00 -39.80 -0.88
C TRP A 4 -24.41 -41.12 -1.38
N SER A 5 -25.27 -41.98 -1.90
CA SER A 5 -24.87 -43.09 -2.78
C SER A 5 -24.69 -42.54 -4.19
N CYS A 6 -23.47 -42.54 -4.71
CA CYS A 6 -23.23 -42.40 -6.14
C CYS A 6 -23.72 -43.66 -6.85
N THR A 7 -24.82 -43.56 -7.60
CA THR A 7 -25.17 -44.57 -8.61
C THR A 7 -24.51 -44.18 -9.93
N GLU A 8 -23.47 -44.92 -10.30
CA GLU A 8 -23.01 -45.03 -11.69
C GLU A 8 -24.18 -45.52 -12.56
N ALA A 9 -24.59 -44.69 -13.52
CA ALA A 9 -25.40 -45.15 -14.64
C ALA A 9 -24.47 -45.29 -15.86
N ALA A 10 -24.36 -46.53 -16.32
CA ALA A 10 -23.48 -47.01 -17.37
C ALA A 10 -23.64 -46.25 -18.70
N LEU A 11 -22.51 -45.92 -19.33
CA LEU A 11 -22.42 -45.50 -20.72
C LEU A 11 -22.37 -46.75 -21.62
N PRO A 12 -23.14 -46.83 -22.73
CA PRO A 12 -22.88 -47.83 -23.75
C PRO A 12 -21.56 -47.51 -24.46
N ALA A 13 -20.70 -48.53 -24.57
CA ALA A 13 -19.46 -48.49 -25.32
C ALA A 13 -19.75 -48.19 -26.79
N ASN A 14 -19.29 -47.04 -27.31
CA ASN A 14 -18.62 -46.88 -28.62
C ASN A 14 -18.45 -45.38 -28.99
N SER A 15 -17.33 -44.74 -28.62
CA SER A 15 -16.81 -43.55 -29.33
C SER A 15 -15.42 -43.15 -28.81
N LEU A 16 -14.50 -42.91 -29.75
CA LEU A 16 -13.06 -42.61 -29.63
C LEU A 16 -12.71 -41.31 -28.85
N PRO A 17 -11.44 -41.09 -28.43
CA PRO A 17 -11.08 -40.07 -27.45
C PRO A 17 -10.87 -38.68 -28.07
N GLY A 18 -11.51 -37.66 -27.51
CA GLY A 18 -11.23 -36.22 -27.73
C GLY A 18 -10.53 -35.58 -26.52
N PRO A 19 -9.88 -34.41 -26.68
CA PRO A 19 -9.04 -33.81 -25.64
C PRO A 19 -9.87 -33.28 -24.44
N PRO A 20 -9.28 -33.20 -23.23
CA PRO A 20 -10.02 -32.78 -22.03
C PRO A 20 -10.31 -31.27 -22.05
N THR A 21 -11.55 -30.89 -22.34
CA THR A 21 -12.09 -29.57 -21.98
C THR A 21 -12.63 -29.64 -20.56
N ALA A 22 -11.83 -29.24 -19.57
CA ALA A 22 -12.30 -29.07 -18.20
C ALA A 22 -13.04 -27.72 -18.07
N THR A 23 -14.34 -27.75 -18.35
CA THR A 23 -15.31 -26.75 -17.91
C THR A 23 -15.42 -26.77 -16.38
N SER A 24 -14.81 -25.79 -15.70
CA SER A 24 -15.03 -25.57 -14.28
C SER A 24 -16.33 -24.80 -14.06
N CYS A 25 -17.44 -25.53 -13.95
CA CYS A 25 -18.68 -24.99 -13.40
C CYS A 25 -18.50 -24.75 -11.90
N TRP A 26 -18.21 -23.50 -11.52
CA TRP A 26 -18.36 -23.09 -10.12
C TRP A 26 -19.85 -23.05 -9.76
N PRO A 27 -20.29 -23.67 -8.65
CA PRO A 27 -21.69 -23.59 -8.23
C PRO A 27 -21.99 -22.16 -7.75
N ALA A 28 -22.97 -21.50 -8.36
CA ALA A 28 -23.49 -20.23 -7.87
C ALA A 28 -24.14 -20.42 -6.48
N PRO A 29 -23.99 -19.48 -5.54
CA PRO A 29 -24.62 -19.57 -4.24
C PRO A 29 -26.16 -19.47 -4.36
N PRO A 30 -26.94 -20.17 -3.51
CA PRO A 30 -28.39 -20.13 -3.58
C PRO A 30 -28.92 -18.73 -3.21
N VAL A 31 -29.64 -18.11 -4.14
CA VAL A 31 -30.42 -16.90 -3.87
C VAL A 31 -31.65 -17.30 -3.04
N PRO A 32 -31.90 -16.68 -1.86
CA PRO A 32 -33.05 -17.04 -1.04
C PRO A 32 -34.34 -16.51 -1.70
N VAL A 33 -35.08 -17.39 -2.38
CA VAL A 33 -36.44 -17.09 -2.84
C VAL A 33 -37.35 -17.13 -1.62
N LYS A 34 -37.65 -15.95 -1.06
CA LYS A 34 -38.59 -15.79 0.04
C LYS A 34 -39.97 -16.29 -0.42
N ALA A 35 -40.46 -17.35 0.20
CA ALA A 35 -41.74 -17.97 -0.12
C ALA A 35 -42.87 -16.92 -0.10
N MET A 36 -43.51 -16.73 -1.26
CA MET A 36 -44.65 -15.83 -1.42
C MET A 36 -45.83 -16.35 -0.58
N ASN A 37 -46.17 -15.64 0.49
CA ASN A 37 -47.27 -15.98 1.39
C ASN A 37 -48.63 -15.92 0.66
N ARG A 38 -49.42 -16.99 0.74
CA ARG A 38 -50.66 -17.24 -0.01
C ARG A 38 -51.87 -16.43 0.47
N SER A 39 -51.70 -15.45 1.36
CA SER A 39 -52.78 -14.78 2.07
C SER A 39 -53.27 -13.45 1.46
N ASN A 40 -52.63 -12.90 0.43
CA ASN A 40 -53.07 -11.63 -0.19
C ASN A 40 -53.91 -11.82 -1.47
N ARG A 41 -54.89 -12.74 -1.45
CA ARG A 41 -55.84 -12.94 -2.57
C ARG A 41 -57.15 -12.17 -2.41
N LEU A 42 -57.28 -11.28 -1.44
CA LEU A 42 -58.50 -10.49 -1.26
C LEU A 42 -58.09 -9.09 -0.87
N LEU A 43 -58.14 -8.18 -1.84
CA LEU A 43 -58.51 -6.75 -1.70
C LEU A 43 -58.32 -6.10 -3.09
N ARG A 44 -59.13 -6.54 -4.04
CA ARG A 44 -59.34 -5.83 -5.31
C ARG A 44 -60.32 -4.70 -5.01
N ARG A 45 -59.81 -3.52 -4.64
CA ARG A 45 -60.61 -2.29 -4.60
C ARG A 45 -60.62 -1.69 -6.01
N PRO A 46 -61.78 -1.55 -6.68
CA PRO A 46 -61.86 -0.88 -7.97
C PRO A 46 -61.94 0.63 -7.74
N GLY A 47 -60.99 1.39 -8.31
CA GLY A 47 -61.10 2.85 -8.40
C GLY A 47 -60.07 3.68 -7.63
N MET A 48 -58.78 3.35 -7.70
CA MET A 48 -57.71 4.30 -7.35
C MET A 48 -56.96 4.67 -8.63
N SER A 49 -56.89 5.97 -8.91
CA SER A 49 -56.30 6.53 -10.13
C SER A 49 -54.82 6.15 -10.28
N ALA A 50 -54.35 5.99 -11.52
CA ALA A 50 -52.96 5.62 -11.83
C ALA A 50 -51.88 6.59 -11.28
N LEU A 51 -52.29 7.74 -10.72
CA LEU A 51 -51.40 8.74 -10.16
C LEU A 51 -50.93 8.44 -8.73
N GLU A 52 -51.65 7.61 -7.96
CA GLU A 52 -51.19 7.24 -6.62
C GLU A 52 -50.11 6.15 -6.64
N VAL A 53 -50.04 5.36 -7.73
CA VAL A 53 -49.03 4.31 -7.91
C VAL A 53 -47.63 4.88 -8.16
N PHE A 54 -47.54 6.12 -8.67
CA PHE A 54 -46.28 6.84 -8.87
C PHE A 54 -45.87 7.74 -7.71
N ALA A 55 -46.54 7.65 -6.55
CA ALA A 55 -45.99 8.21 -5.33
C ALA A 55 -44.78 7.37 -4.89
N SER A 56 -43.65 7.57 -5.57
CA SER A 56 -42.35 7.12 -5.11
C SER A 56 -42.18 7.63 -3.68
N PRO A 57 -41.87 6.78 -2.68
CA PRO A 57 -41.45 7.30 -1.39
C PRO A 57 -40.23 8.18 -1.67
N THR A 58 -40.37 9.49 -1.49
CA THR A 58 -39.24 10.39 -1.49
C THR A 58 -38.43 10.02 -0.27
N VAL A 59 -37.42 9.16 -0.48
CA VAL A 59 -36.37 8.90 0.50
C VAL A 59 -35.62 10.21 0.64
N GLU A 60 -36.09 11.09 1.50
CA GLU A 60 -35.36 12.25 1.99
C GLU A 60 -34.57 11.77 3.21
N PRO A 61 -33.26 11.49 3.11
CA PRO A 61 -32.46 11.52 4.31
C PRO A 61 -31.78 12.90 4.37
N PRO A 62 -31.67 13.54 5.55
CA PRO A 62 -30.59 14.48 5.79
C PRO A 62 -29.26 13.71 5.96
N ARG A 63 -29.02 12.62 5.20
CA ARG A 63 -27.78 11.84 5.24
C ARG A 63 -26.66 12.47 4.45
N ARG A 64 -26.91 13.54 3.68
CA ARG A 64 -25.83 14.22 2.94
C ARG A 64 -24.75 14.74 3.90
N LEU A 65 -25.14 15.22 5.10
CA LEU A 65 -24.19 15.66 6.12
C LEU A 65 -23.46 14.49 6.76
N LEU A 66 -24.18 13.45 7.22
CA LEU A 66 -23.55 12.26 7.83
C LEU A 66 -22.63 11.50 6.87
N VAL A 67 -22.97 11.42 5.58
CA VAL A 67 -22.14 10.81 4.55
C VAL A 67 -20.93 11.70 4.23
N ARG A 68 -21.08 13.04 4.16
CA ARG A 68 -19.95 13.97 4.00
C ARG A 68 -19.00 13.97 5.21
N VAL A 69 -19.56 13.87 6.43
CA VAL A 69 -18.81 13.76 7.68
C VAL A 69 -18.09 12.41 7.75
N ALA A 70 -18.74 11.31 7.34
CA ALA A 70 -18.08 10.01 7.23
C ALA A 70 -16.98 9.98 6.16
N GLN A 71 -17.19 10.62 5.01
CA GLN A 71 -16.18 10.78 3.95
C GLN A 71 -14.99 11.65 4.38
N ARG A 72 -15.20 12.62 5.28
CA ARG A 72 -14.15 13.43 5.91
C ARG A 72 -13.78 12.93 7.31
N GLY A 73 -14.20 11.71 7.66
CA GLY A 73 -14.08 11.18 9.03
C GLY A 73 -12.63 11.11 9.48
N SER A 74 -11.73 10.68 8.60
CA SER A 74 -10.28 10.65 8.88
C SER A 74 -9.71 12.04 9.17
N LEU A 75 -10.06 13.05 8.38
CA LEU A 75 -9.61 14.43 8.60
C LEU A 75 -10.19 15.02 9.88
N LEU A 76 -11.47 14.76 10.18
CA LEU A 76 -12.12 15.24 11.39
C LEU A 76 -11.52 14.58 12.65
N VAL A 77 -11.27 13.27 12.60
CA VAL A 77 -10.60 12.54 13.68
C VAL A 77 -9.17 13.05 13.86
N PHE A 78 -8.42 13.24 12.77
CA PHE A 78 -7.08 13.83 12.82
C PHE A 78 -7.09 15.21 13.49
N LEU A 79 -8.00 16.09 13.08
CA LEU A 79 -8.11 17.44 13.64
C LEU A 79 -8.53 17.42 15.12
N ALA A 80 -9.45 16.53 15.49
CA ALA A 80 -9.89 16.36 16.88
C ALA A 80 -8.74 15.87 17.76
N ILE A 81 -7.93 14.91 17.29
CA ILE A 81 -6.73 14.44 17.98
C ILE A 81 -5.72 15.57 18.13
N LEU A 82 -5.49 16.35 17.07
CA LEU A 82 -4.55 17.49 17.08
C LEU A 82 -4.99 18.56 18.09
N LEU A 83 -6.27 18.94 18.09
CA LEU A 83 -6.84 19.86 19.08
C LEU A 83 -6.74 19.31 20.50
N GLY A 84 -7.01 18.03 20.70
CA GLY A 84 -6.86 17.36 21.99
C GLY A 84 -5.43 17.50 22.52
N PHE A 85 -4.43 17.14 21.72
CA PHE A 85 -3.02 17.29 22.13
C PHE A 85 -2.58 18.75 22.27
N ALA A 86 -3.07 19.66 21.42
CA ALA A 86 -2.72 21.08 21.51
C ALA A 86 -3.15 21.72 22.83
N ILE A 87 -4.25 21.23 23.43
CA ILE A 87 -4.76 21.72 24.71
C ILE A 87 -4.18 20.93 25.88
N SER A 88 -4.08 19.61 25.77
CA SER A 88 -3.70 18.74 26.89
C SER A 88 -2.19 18.62 27.10
N ALA A 89 -1.36 18.80 26.07
CA ALA A 89 0.08 18.62 26.15
C ALA A 89 0.82 19.97 26.04
N PRO A 90 1.49 20.44 27.12
CA PRO A 90 2.31 21.65 27.05
C PRO A 90 3.45 21.43 26.04
N ASN A 91 3.77 22.46 25.25
CA ASN A 91 4.77 22.44 24.17
C ASN A 91 4.43 21.58 22.94
N PHE A 92 3.22 21.02 22.82
CA PHE A 92 2.84 20.25 21.63
C PHE A 92 2.99 21.04 20.31
N LEU A 93 2.56 22.30 20.29
CA LEU A 93 2.72 23.20 19.14
C LEU A 93 4.02 24.01 19.17
N SER A 94 4.99 23.66 20.01
CA SER A 94 6.29 24.33 20.03
C SER A 94 7.04 24.11 18.71
N VAL A 95 7.84 25.09 18.29
CA VAL A 95 8.66 24.99 17.07
C VAL A 95 9.61 23.80 17.14
N GLY A 96 10.15 23.49 18.33
CA GLY A 96 10.99 22.32 18.55
C GLY A 96 10.26 21.00 18.32
N ASN A 97 9.05 20.85 18.87
CA ASN A 97 8.25 19.64 18.66
C ASN A 97 7.81 19.50 17.20
N ILE A 98 7.32 20.57 16.57
CA ILE A 98 6.91 20.57 15.16
C ILE A 98 8.09 20.19 14.26
N SER A 99 9.26 20.79 14.48
CA SER A 99 10.48 20.50 13.72
C SER A 99 10.92 19.04 13.87
N ASN A 100 10.85 18.50 15.09
CA ASN A 100 11.20 17.10 15.36
C ASN A 100 10.22 16.13 14.68
N VAL A 101 8.90 16.40 14.78
CA VAL A 101 7.88 15.61 14.09
C VAL A 101 8.08 15.65 12.57
N PHE A 102 8.42 16.81 12.02
CA PHE A 102 8.73 16.96 10.59
C PHE A 102 9.97 16.17 10.18
N ALA A 103 11.06 16.24 10.97
CA ALA A 103 12.30 15.51 10.69
C ALA A 103 12.08 13.99 10.71
N GLN A 104 11.34 13.47 11.70
CA GLN A 104 11.01 12.05 11.79
C GLN A 104 10.09 11.61 10.65
N SER A 105 9.10 12.43 10.31
CA SER A 105 8.18 12.15 9.19
C SER A 105 8.87 12.21 7.83
N ALA A 106 9.96 12.98 7.71
CA ALA A 106 10.68 13.15 6.44
C ALA A 106 11.29 11.85 5.93
N MET A 107 11.85 11.03 6.82
CA MET A 107 12.41 9.72 6.46
C MET A 107 11.33 8.80 5.87
N LEU A 108 10.17 8.67 6.52
CA LEU A 108 9.04 7.91 6.00
C LEU A 108 8.46 8.52 4.73
N GLY A 109 8.46 9.86 4.62
CA GLY A 109 8.03 10.58 3.42
C GLY A 109 8.86 10.25 2.20
N ILE A 110 10.19 10.18 2.33
CA ILE A 110 11.09 9.82 1.23
C ILE A 110 10.79 8.40 0.73
N LEU A 111 10.58 7.45 1.66
CA LEU A 111 10.18 6.08 1.32
C LEU A 111 8.83 6.03 0.62
N ALA A 112 7.85 6.78 1.10
CA ALA A 112 6.52 6.86 0.51
C ALA A 112 6.55 7.45 -0.91
N LEU A 113 7.40 8.45 -1.16
CA LEU A 113 7.62 9.01 -2.50
C LEU A 113 8.21 7.96 -3.45
N GLY A 114 9.21 7.20 -3.00
CA GLY A 114 9.74 6.07 -3.77
C GLY A 114 8.68 5.01 -4.08
N LEU A 115 7.90 4.62 -3.08
CA LEU A 115 6.81 3.65 -3.22
C LEU A 115 5.70 4.17 -4.15
N THR A 116 5.50 5.48 -4.25
CA THR A 116 4.53 6.08 -5.19
C THR A 116 4.86 5.70 -6.63
N CYS A 117 6.14 5.68 -7.03
CA CYS A 117 6.55 5.22 -8.36
C CYS A 117 6.19 3.75 -8.60
N VAL A 118 6.39 2.91 -7.58
CA VAL A 118 6.05 1.48 -7.65
C VAL A 118 4.55 1.31 -7.82
N VAL A 119 3.75 2.02 -7.00
CA VAL A 119 2.28 1.98 -7.06
C VAL A 119 1.77 2.43 -8.43
N ILE A 120 2.28 3.55 -8.97
CA ILE A 120 1.87 4.05 -10.29
C ILE A 120 2.21 3.02 -11.37
N GLY A 121 3.44 2.50 -11.39
CA GLY A 121 3.86 1.49 -12.36
C GLY A 121 3.18 0.12 -12.19
N GLY A 122 2.54 -0.12 -11.05
CA GLY A 122 1.81 -1.35 -10.74
C GLY A 122 0.42 -1.47 -11.38
N GLY A 123 -0.12 -0.37 -11.91
CA GLY A 123 -1.45 -0.34 -12.54
C GLY A 123 -2.62 -0.35 -11.54
N SER A 124 -3.82 -0.66 -12.03
CA SER A 124 -5.07 -0.53 -11.27
C SER A 124 -5.29 -1.62 -10.21
N ASN A 125 -4.53 -2.70 -10.25
CA ASN A 125 -4.67 -3.83 -9.34
C ASN A 125 -3.44 -3.98 -8.44
N VAL A 126 -3.61 -3.57 -7.18
CA VAL A 126 -2.58 -3.64 -6.13
C VAL A 126 -2.11 -5.06 -5.83
N VAL A 127 -2.89 -6.09 -6.21
CA VAL A 127 -2.49 -7.49 -6.04
C VAL A 127 -1.55 -7.95 -7.15
N SER A 128 -1.71 -7.40 -8.35
CA SER A 128 -0.91 -7.76 -9.54
C SER A 128 0.34 -6.90 -9.70
N GLY A 129 0.38 -5.73 -9.07
CA GLY A 129 1.45 -4.75 -9.20
C GLY A 129 1.45 -3.76 -8.04
N GLY A 130 2.49 -2.95 -7.93
CA GLY A 130 2.42 -1.74 -7.11
C GLY A 130 2.64 -1.92 -5.62
N LEU A 131 3.22 -3.05 -5.20
CA LEU A 131 3.60 -3.30 -3.80
C LEU A 131 5.09 -3.59 -3.70
N ASP A 132 5.71 -3.01 -2.68
CA ASP A 132 7.05 -3.38 -2.23
C ASP A 132 7.10 -3.40 -0.70
N LEU A 133 7.09 -4.60 -0.12
CA LEU A 133 7.22 -4.79 1.33
C LEU A 133 8.68 -4.88 1.79
N SER A 134 9.61 -5.10 0.85
CA SER A 134 11.03 -5.24 1.17
C SER A 134 11.72 -3.91 1.47
N LEU A 135 11.08 -2.78 1.13
CA LEU A 135 11.61 -1.43 1.30
C LEU A 135 12.11 -1.16 2.73
N ALA A 136 11.41 -1.67 3.75
CA ALA A 136 11.80 -1.51 5.15
C ALA A 136 13.08 -2.29 5.49
N ALA A 137 13.19 -3.55 5.06
CA ALA A 137 14.41 -4.35 5.25
C ALA A 137 15.57 -3.77 4.42
N ASN A 138 15.30 -3.26 3.23
CA ASN A 138 16.31 -2.62 2.39
C ASN A 138 16.87 -1.35 3.04
N LEU A 139 16.02 -0.58 3.73
CA LEU A 139 16.48 0.56 4.53
C LEU A 139 17.43 0.13 5.66
N GLY A 140 17.10 -0.94 6.38
CA GLY A 140 17.96 -1.52 7.42
C GLY A 140 19.31 -1.96 6.86
N LEU A 141 19.29 -2.75 5.78
CA LEU A 141 20.50 -3.17 5.08
C LEU A 141 21.35 -1.97 4.60
N CYS A 142 20.73 -0.95 4.00
CA CYS A 142 21.43 0.25 3.55
C CYS A 142 22.07 1.02 4.72
N ALA A 143 21.38 1.12 5.86
CA ALA A 143 21.93 1.72 7.07
C ALA A 143 23.15 0.93 7.59
N ALA A 144 23.05 -0.40 7.64
CA ALA A 144 24.15 -1.27 8.02
C ALA A 144 25.35 -1.15 7.06
N VAL A 145 25.11 -1.14 5.75
CA VAL A 145 26.16 -0.96 4.73
C VAL A 145 26.85 0.39 4.88
N TYR A 146 26.09 1.49 5.00
CA TYR A 146 26.68 2.82 5.20
C TYR A 146 27.54 2.86 6.47
N SER A 147 26.99 2.36 7.57
CA SER A 147 27.68 2.27 8.86
C SER A 147 28.98 1.49 8.77
N SER A 148 28.95 0.29 8.17
CA SER A 148 30.14 -0.55 7.99
C SER A 148 31.20 0.14 7.13
N LEU A 149 30.81 0.82 6.05
CA LEU A 149 31.74 1.55 5.18
C LEU A 149 32.35 2.76 5.88
N ASN A 150 31.55 3.56 6.59
CA ASN A 150 32.03 4.69 7.37
C ASN A 150 33.03 4.22 8.45
N ASN A 151 32.69 3.15 9.18
CA ASN A 151 33.57 2.58 10.20
C ASN A 151 34.84 1.93 9.63
N ALA A 152 34.81 1.51 8.37
CA ALA A 152 35.99 1.04 7.63
C ALA A 152 36.87 2.20 7.10
N GLY A 153 36.50 3.46 7.35
CA GLY A 153 37.26 4.65 6.98
C GLY A 153 37.06 5.11 5.53
N PHE A 154 35.99 4.68 4.85
CA PHE A 154 35.64 5.22 3.54
C PHE A 154 35.17 6.67 3.66
N GLU A 155 35.50 7.47 2.65
CA GLU A 155 35.00 8.84 2.54
C GLU A 155 33.47 8.85 2.40
N ALA A 156 32.81 9.87 2.96
CA ALA A 156 31.35 9.92 3.02
C ALA A 156 30.68 9.76 1.64
N TRP A 157 31.23 10.36 0.59
CA TRP A 157 30.69 10.26 -0.76
C TRP A 157 30.77 8.83 -1.34
N GLN A 158 31.83 8.08 -1.00
CA GLN A 158 32.02 6.69 -1.43
C GLN A 158 31.03 5.77 -0.71
N ALA A 159 30.88 5.98 0.60
CA ALA A 159 29.91 5.26 1.41
C ALA A 159 28.48 5.48 0.88
N ILE A 160 28.10 6.73 0.58
CA ILE A 160 26.80 7.06 -0.02
C ILE A 160 26.62 6.33 -1.36
N ALA A 161 27.59 6.43 -2.27
CA ALA A 161 27.47 5.83 -3.60
C ALA A 161 27.30 4.30 -3.55
N LEU A 162 28.08 3.62 -2.70
CA LEU A 162 27.99 2.17 -2.52
C LEU A 162 26.69 1.76 -1.83
N THR A 163 26.23 2.51 -0.83
CA THR A 163 24.94 2.26 -0.16
C THR A 163 23.76 2.44 -1.12
N LEU A 164 23.77 3.51 -1.92
CA LEU A 164 22.74 3.70 -2.97
C LEU A 164 22.79 2.58 -4.01
N GLY A 165 23.99 2.13 -4.38
CA GLY A 165 24.17 0.96 -5.25
C GLY A 165 23.57 -0.32 -4.66
N CYS A 166 23.78 -0.57 -3.37
CA CYS A 166 23.19 -1.71 -2.66
C CYS A 166 21.65 -1.67 -2.72
N GLY A 167 21.06 -0.53 -2.37
CA GLY A 167 19.61 -0.35 -2.44
C GLY A 167 19.04 -0.52 -3.85
N LEU A 168 19.76 -0.06 -4.86
CA LEU A 168 19.38 -0.22 -6.28
C LEU A 168 19.44 -1.68 -6.72
N VAL A 169 20.45 -2.45 -6.30
CA VAL A 169 20.56 -3.89 -6.59
C VAL A 169 19.38 -4.64 -6.00
N VAL A 170 18.99 -4.32 -4.76
CA VAL A 170 17.82 -4.92 -4.11
C VAL A 170 16.53 -4.57 -4.86
N GLY A 171 16.33 -3.31 -5.22
CA GLY A 171 15.17 -2.89 -6.02
C GLY A 171 15.11 -3.57 -7.40
N ALA A 172 16.27 -3.69 -8.08
CA ALA A 172 16.39 -4.38 -9.34
C ALA A 172 16.08 -5.88 -9.20
N PHE A 173 16.55 -6.53 -8.14
CA PHE A 173 16.24 -7.92 -7.83
C PHE A 173 14.72 -8.14 -7.67
N ASN A 174 14.04 -7.27 -6.90
CA ASN A 174 12.60 -7.34 -6.75
C ASN A 174 11.86 -7.15 -8.08
N GLY A 175 12.23 -6.13 -8.86
CA GLY A 175 11.64 -5.87 -10.17
C GLY A 175 11.84 -7.05 -11.13
N LEU A 176 13.04 -7.63 -11.15
CA LEU A 176 13.35 -8.79 -11.97
C LEU A 176 12.58 -10.03 -11.54
N ALA A 177 12.45 -10.28 -10.22
CA ALA A 177 11.68 -11.39 -9.69
C ALA A 177 10.20 -11.30 -10.11
N VAL A 178 9.61 -10.11 -10.09
CA VAL A 178 8.22 -9.90 -10.54
C VAL A 178 8.10 -10.12 -12.06
N VAL A 179 8.99 -9.54 -12.87
CA VAL A 179 8.88 -9.57 -14.34
C VAL A 179 9.26 -10.92 -14.93
N LEU A 180 10.37 -11.53 -14.51
CA LEU A 180 10.87 -12.78 -15.09
C LEU A 180 10.21 -14.00 -14.47
N LEU A 181 10.13 -14.06 -13.13
CA LEU A 181 9.58 -15.23 -12.43
C LEU A 181 8.05 -15.20 -12.39
N ARG A 182 7.41 -14.10 -12.80
CA ARG A 182 5.95 -13.89 -12.80
C ARG A 182 5.33 -14.15 -11.44
N LEU A 183 6.09 -13.87 -10.38
CA LEU A 183 5.62 -13.98 -9.01
C LEU A 183 4.74 -12.78 -8.68
N PRO A 184 3.62 -12.96 -7.96
CA PRO A 184 2.88 -11.83 -7.39
C PRO A 184 3.82 -10.93 -6.56
N PRO A 185 3.80 -9.59 -6.74
CA PRO A 185 4.75 -8.67 -6.10
C PRO A 185 4.79 -8.80 -4.57
N LEU A 186 3.63 -9.03 -3.94
CA LEU A 186 3.53 -9.26 -2.51
C LEU A 186 4.41 -10.45 -2.07
N LEU A 187 4.34 -11.58 -2.78
CA LEU A 187 5.10 -12.78 -2.44
C LEU A 187 6.60 -12.59 -2.72
N ALA A 188 6.94 -11.98 -3.86
CA ALA A 188 8.33 -11.72 -4.23
C ALA A 188 9.01 -10.79 -3.22
N THR A 189 8.35 -9.71 -2.82
CA THR A 189 8.93 -8.71 -1.92
C THR A 189 8.88 -9.16 -0.46
N LEU A 190 7.91 -9.98 -0.04
CA LEU A 190 7.94 -10.64 1.27
C LEU A 190 9.11 -11.63 1.40
N ALA A 191 9.35 -12.45 0.38
CA ALA A 191 10.49 -13.37 0.38
C ALA A 191 11.82 -12.61 0.42
N SER A 192 11.94 -11.58 -0.43
CA SER A 192 13.13 -10.73 -0.49
C SER A 192 13.35 -9.98 0.81
N MET A 193 12.30 -9.47 1.46
CA MET A 193 12.37 -8.82 2.77
C MET A 193 13.06 -9.72 3.81
N ASN A 194 12.69 -11.00 3.88
CA ASN A 194 13.30 -11.94 4.82
C ASN A 194 14.77 -12.23 4.47
N LEU A 195 15.09 -12.35 3.19
CA LEU A 195 16.47 -12.54 2.73
C LEU A 195 17.35 -11.33 3.09
N ILE A 196 16.86 -10.12 2.78
CA ILE A 196 17.56 -8.86 3.06
C ILE A 196 17.75 -8.66 4.56
N ALA A 197 16.71 -8.93 5.37
CA ALA A 197 16.82 -8.87 6.83
C ALA A 197 17.86 -9.88 7.38
N GLY A 198 17.94 -11.07 6.78
CA GLY A 198 19.00 -12.04 7.11
C GLY A 198 20.40 -11.54 6.75
N LEU A 199 20.56 -10.92 5.58
CA LEU A 199 21.83 -10.32 5.15
C LEU A 199 22.24 -9.16 6.06
N GLU A 200 21.30 -8.31 6.43
CA GLU A 200 21.50 -7.24 7.42
C GLU A 200 21.98 -7.82 8.75
N LEU A 201 21.35 -8.89 9.23
CA LEU A 201 21.73 -9.55 10.49
C LEU A 201 23.15 -10.11 10.44
N VAL A 202 23.54 -10.72 9.32
CA VAL A 202 24.91 -11.22 9.09
C VAL A 202 25.90 -10.06 9.03
N LEU A 203 25.55 -8.96 8.36
CA LEU A 203 26.44 -7.80 8.25
C LEU A 203 26.65 -7.10 9.60
N THR A 204 25.57 -6.95 10.38
CA THR A 204 25.58 -6.32 11.71
C THR A 204 26.04 -7.25 12.82
N GLN A 205 26.22 -8.55 12.53
CA GLN A 205 26.47 -9.59 13.52
C GLN A 205 25.43 -9.60 14.66
N ASN A 206 24.17 -9.24 14.35
CA ASN A 206 23.09 -9.07 15.33
C ASN A 206 23.43 -8.07 16.46
N THR A 207 24.16 -6.99 16.13
CA THR A 207 24.51 -5.92 17.06
C THR A 207 24.18 -4.54 16.48
N VAL A 208 24.08 -3.54 17.35
CA VAL A 208 23.91 -2.16 16.92
C VAL A 208 25.26 -1.63 16.44
N LEU A 209 25.34 -1.24 15.17
CA LEU A 209 26.54 -0.62 14.62
C LEU A 209 26.55 0.88 14.95
N ALA A 210 27.24 1.26 16.03
CA ALA A 210 27.52 2.65 16.32
C ALA A 210 28.41 3.25 15.20
N THR A 211 28.05 4.44 14.73
CA THR A 211 28.75 5.11 13.62
C THR A 211 28.90 6.58 13.98
N ASP A 212 30.14 7.05 14.05
CA ASP A 212 30.43 8.46 14.17
C ASP A 212 30.61 9.05 12.77
N SER A 213 29.69 9.91 12.36
CA SER A 213 29.66 10.47 11.01
C SER A 213 29.08 11.86 11.05
N ALA A 214 29.91 12.86 10.78
CA ALA A 214 29.49 14.26 10.71
C ALA A 214 28.34 14.48 9.73
N LEU A 215 28.27 13.67 8.66
CA LEU A 215 27.15 13.70 7.72
C LEU A 215 25.86 13.24 8.39
N LEU A 216 25.86 12.11 9.08
CA LEU A 216 24.66 11.60 9.77
C LEU A 216 24.19 12.57 10.85
N ASP A 217 25.11 13.15 11.62
CA ASP A 217 24.78 14.15 12.64
C ASP A 217 24.14 15.40 12.02
N SER A 218 24.69 15.86 10.89
CA SER A 218 24.16 17.00 10.15
C SER A 218 22.77 16.72 9.56
N LEU A 219 22.49 15.49 9.13
CA LEU A 219 21.16 15.11 8.64
C LEU A 219 20.16 14.96 9.79
N ALA A 220 20.56 14.30 10.86
CA ALA A 220 19.67 13.96 11.98
C ALA A 220 19.27 15.18 12.81
N SER A 221 20.21 16.10 13.06
CA SER A 221 20.01 17.24 13.97
C SER A 221 20.25 18.61 13.33
N GLY A 222 20.79 18.65 12.11
CA GLY A 222 21.10 19.90 11.44
C GLY A 222 19.85 20.65 10.96
N VAL A 223 20.00 21.98 10.86
CA VAL A 223 19.00 22.88 10.31
C VAL A 223 19.59 23.57 9.10
N TRP A 224 18.99 23.37 7.93
CA TRP A 224 19.39 23.98 6.67
C TRP A 224 18.29 24.93 6.21
N LEU A 225 18.64 26.18 5.91
CA LEU A 225 17.69 27.21 5.44
C LEU A 225 16.48 27.44 6.40
N GLY A 226 16.67 27.20 7.70
CA GLY A 226 15.62 27.34 8.73
C GLY A 226 14.68 26.14 8.84
N VAL A 227 14.94 25.05 8.12
CA VAL A 227 14.16 23.80 8.13
C VAL A 227 15.07 22.64 8.55
N PRO A 228 14.58 21.60 9.25
CA PRO A 228 15.39 20.42 9.55
C PRO A 228 16.02 19.82 8.29
N ALA A 229 17.29 19.41 8.36
CA ALA A 229 18.06 18.93 7.21
C ALA A 229 17.35 17.76 6.50
N LEU A 230 16.86 16.76 7.24
CA LEU A 230 16.04 15.67 6.69
C LEU A 230 14.79 16.15 5.94
N ALA A 231 14.11 17.18 6.44
CA ALA A 231 12.95 17.75 5.76
C ALA A 231 13.36 18.48 4.47
N SER A 232 14.51 19.14 4.43
CA SER A 232 15.04 19.73 3.19
C SER A 232 15.41 18.65 2.15
N VAL A 233 15.92 17.50 2.58
CA VAL A 233 16.17 16.34 1.71
C VAL A 233 14.85 15.79 1.17
N LEU A 234 13.84 15.61 2.02
CA LEU A 234 12.49 15.22 1.58
C LEU A 234 11.97 16.17 0.50
N LEU A 235 12.02 17.49 0.73
CA LEU A 235 11.53 18.48 -0.24
C LEU A 235 12.32 18.42 -1.55
N SER A 236 13.64 18.20 -1.48
CA SER A 236 14.51 18.06 -2.65
C SER A 236 14.15 16.81 -3.46
N VAL A 237 13.97 15.66 -2.79
CA VAL A 237 13.54 14.41 -3.43
C VAL A 237 12.13 14.54 -4.00
N ALA A 238 11.21 15.16 -3.27
CA ALA A 238 9.84 15.42 -3.72
C ALA A 238 9.83 16.29 -4.97
N ALA A 239 10.59 17.38 -5.00
CA ALA A 239 10.71 18.26 -6.15
C ALA A 239 11.33 17.51 -7.36
N GLY A 240 12.41 16.77 -7.13
CA GLY A 240 13.05 15.97 -8.17
C GLY A 240 12.12 14.91 -8.76
N LEU A 241 11.37 14.21 -7.90
CA LEU A 241 10.42 13.20 -8.34
C LEU A 241 9.19 13.79 -9.01
N TRP A 242 8.69 14.93 -8.52
CA TRP A 242 7.61 15.68 -9.17
C TRP A 242 8.02 16.11 -10.58
N LEU A 243 9.22 16.65 -10.77
CA LEU A 243 9.76 16.96 -12.08
C LEU A 243 9.90 15.72 -12.97
N LEU A 244 10.41 14.62 -12.41
CA LEU A 244 10.58 13.37 -13.16
C LEU A 244 9.23 12.77 -13.60
N ILE A 245 8.20 12.79 -12.76
CA ILE A 245 6.91 12.18 -13.08
C ILE A 245 6.06 13.10 -13.95
N GLN A 246 6.01 14.41 -13.68
CA GLN A 246 5.12 15.34 -14.38
C GLN A 246 5.74 15.91 -15.67
N HIS A 247 7.07 16.02 -15.73
CA HIS A 247 7.75 16.76 -16.79
C HIS A 247 8.73 15.90 -17.61
N SER A 248 8.70 14.57 -17.48
CA SER A 248 9.57 13.69 -18.27
C SER A 248 8.83 12.56 -18.99
N ALA A 249 9.46 12.01 -20.03
CA ALA A 249 8.96 10.85 -20.76
C ALA A 249 8.87 9.58 -19.89
N PHE A 250 9.65 9.50 -18.81
CA PHE A 250 9.55 8.40 -17.85
C PHE A 250 8.17 8.41 -17.16
N GLY A 251 7.68 9.59 -16.78
CA GLY A 251 6.34 9.75 -16.23
C GLY A 251 5.25 9.24 -17.16
N LEU A 252 5.30 9.62 -18.45
CA LEU A 252 4.35 9.08 -19.44
C LEU A 252 4.40 7.55 -19.54
N ARG A 253 5.59 6.95 -19.50
CA ARG A 253 5.76 5.49 -19.56
C ARG A 253 5.30 4.79 -18.29
N LEU A 254 5.36 5.45 -17.14
CA LEU A 254 4.84 4.90 -15.89
C LEU A 254 3.31 4.86 -15.86
N TYR A 255 2.64 5.79 -16.55
CA TYR A 255 1.17 5.85 -16.62
C TYR A 255 0.55 5.03 -17.75
N ALA A 256 1.34 4.65 -18.77
CA ALA A 256 0.88 3.92 -19.96
C ALA A 256 0.74 2.42 -19.71
#